data_AF-A0A520V8S0-F1
#
_entry.id   AF-A0A520V8S0-F1
#
_cell.length_a   1.000
_cell.length_b   1.000
_cell.length_c   1.000
_cell.angle_alpha   90.00
_cell.angle_beta   90.00
_cell.angle_gamma   90.00
#
_symmetry.space_group_name_H-M   'P 1'
#
loop_
_entity.id
_entity.type
_entity.pdbx_description
1 polymer ?
#
loop_
_entity_poly.entity_id
_entity_poly.type
_entity_poly.pdbx_seq_one_letter_code
_entity_poly.pdbx_strand_id
1 'polypeptide(L)'
;HYAKIQSWIPFYLETLDSLNLPDQKYYSKNRTSGFETQVAQDLYVRNDMKDSIYLKIRESDLYSNLKYKYSDLPYYILKEYLERYYKEPLQTLVQNKLYKPIGAYRTTFLPLEKFSLDKITPTEIDHYFRMQKIHGFVHDQGAALLGGVSGHAGLFSNANDIAKIMQMFLWNGSYGNYQYIKPKTLHLFNTCYFCESDVRRGVGFDKPQLDDVGPTCGCVSMNSFGHSGFTGTFAWADPDEEIVYIFLSNRTYPTADNKSIIDNNLRSDIQGIIYQSIED
;
A
#
# COMPACT_ATOMS: atom_id res chain seq x y z
N HIS A 1 4.37 13.39 1.48
CA HIS A 1 5.70 13.80 0.99
C HIS A 1 5.81 15.30 0.96
N TYR A 2 6.95 15.84 1.39
CA TYR A 2 7.27 17.26 1.37
C TYR A 2 8.39 17.50 0.35
N ALA A 3 8.07 17.29 -0.94
CA ALA A 3 9.07 17.16 -2.00
C ALA A 3 8.63 17.67 -3.38
N LYS A 4 7.46 18.33 -3.48
CA LYS A 4 6.85 18.80 -4.75
C LYS A 4 6.51 17.71 -5.77
N ILE A 5 6.74 16.43 -5.48
CA ILE A 5 6.41 15.31 -6.38
C ILE A 5 4.90 15.23 -6.60
N GLN A 6 4.47 14.91 -7.82
CA GLN A 6 3.07 14.69 -8.15
C GLN A 6 2.45 13.59 -7.26
N SER A 7 1.18 13.76 -6.92
CA SER A 7 0.51 12.84 -5.99
C SER A 7 0.27 11.47 -6.63
N TRP A 8 -0.17 11.47 -7.89
CA TRP A 8 -0.57 10.28 -8.63
C TRP A 8 -0.50 10.56 -10.13
N ILE A 9 -0.15 9.53 -10.91
CA ILE A 9 -0.18 9.56 -12.38
C ILE A 9 -1.08 8.39 -12.83
N PRO A 10 -2.19 8.66 -13.53
CA PRO A 10 -3.13 7.63 -13.96
C PRO A 10 -2.64 6.93 -15.23
N PHE A 11 -1.55 6.16 -15.14
CA PHE A 11 -0.87 5.56 -16.31
C PHE A 11 -1.80 4.78 -17.25
N TYR A 12 -2.85 4.15 -16.71
CA TYR A 12 -3.79 3.34 -17.48
C TYR A 12 -4.67 4.16 -18.43
N LEU A 13 -4.93 5.45 -18.17
CA LEU A 13 -5.84 6.25 -19.00
C LEU A 13 -5.36 6.36 -20.45
N GLU A 14 -4.05 6.47 -20.65
CA GLU A 14 -3.45 6.54 -22.00
C GLU A 14 -3.41 5.19 -22.72
N THR A 15 -3.86 4.12 -22.06
CA THR A 15 -3.90 2.76 -22.60
C THR A 15 -5.30 2.33 -23.02
N LEU A 16 -6.29 3.23 -22.87
CA LEU A 16 -7.67 3.00 -23.26
C LEU A 16 -7.95 3.54 -24.67
N ASP A 17 -8.92 2.94 -25.35
CA ASP A 17 -9.42 3.38 -26.64
C ASP A 17 -10.43 4.55 -26.50
N SER A 18 -10.99 5.00 -27.63
CA SER A 18 -12.00 6.09 -27.64
C SER A 18 -13.32 5.72 -26.96
N LEU A 19 -13.54 4.44 -26.63
CA LEU A 19 -14.71 3.94 -25.90
C LEU A 19 -14.39 3.70 -24.41
N ASN A 20 -13.20 4.09 -23.94
CA ASN A 20 -12.69 3.82 -22.60
C ASN A 20 -12.54 2.31 -22.28
N LEU A 21 -12.25 1.50 -23.31
CA LEU A 21 -11.95 0.07 -23.15
C LEU A 21 -10.43 -0.17 -23.29
N PRO A 22 -9.87 -1.24 -22.70
CA PRO A 22 -8.49 -1.63 -22.93
C PRO A 22 -8.17 -1.75 -24.43
N ASP A 23 -7.33 -0.86 -24.95
CA ASP A 23 -6.97 -0.83 -26.37
C ASP A 23 -6.07 -2.04 -26.71
N GLN A 24 -6.39 -2.73 -27.80
CA GLN A 24 -5.63 -3.88 -28.31
C GLN A 24 -4.18 -3.54 -28.67
N LYS A 25 -3.86 -2.26 -28.88
CA LYS A 25 -2.49 -1.77 -29.02
C LYS A 25 -1.64 -2.03 -27.77
N TYR A 26 -2.24 -1.94 -26.58
CA TYR A 26 -1.55 -2.06 -25.29
C TYR A 26 -1.87 -3.38 -24.58
N TYR A 27 -2.98 -4.03 -24.92
CA TYR A 27 -3.44 -5.24 -24.25
C TYR A 27 -3.70 -6.42 -25.19
N SER A 28 -3.42 -7.62 -24.67
CA SER A 28 -3.82 -8.89 -25.25
C SER A 28 -4.72 -9.66 -24.28
N LYS A 29 -5.67 -10.43 -24.82
CA LYS A 29 -6.48 -11.36 -24.01
C LYS A 29 -5.73 -12.64 -23.63
N ASN A 30 -4.68 -12.96 -24.38
CA ASN A 30 -3.88 -14.17 -24.19
C ASN A 30 -2.44 -13.79 -23.86
N ARG A 31 -1.79 -14.61 -23.04
CA ARG A 31 -0.36 -14.50 -22.81
C ARG A 31 0.40 -14.87 -24.09
N THR A 32 1.05 -13.88 -24.71
CA THR A 32 1.82 -14.06 -25.95
C THR A 32 3.16 -13.34 -25.84
N SER A 33 4.08 -13.59 -26.78
CA SER A 33 5.35 -12.86 -26.84
C SER A 33 5.10 -11.35 -26.89
N GLY A 34 5.67 -10.60 -25.94
CA GLY A 34 5.48 -9.16 -25.80
C GLY A 34 4.30 -8.74 -24.93
N PHE A 35 3.44 -9.68 -24.50
CA PHE A 35 2.29 -9.49 -23.60
C PHE A 35 2.28 -10.57 -22.50
N GLU A 36 3.30 -10.56 -21.65
CA GLU A 36 3.48 -11.55 -20.58
C GLU A 36 3.03 -11.02 -19.22
N THR A 37 2.86 -9.71 -19.07
CA THR A 37 2.53 -9.05 -17.81
C THR A 37 1.02 -9.04 -17.60
N GLN A 38 0.53 -9.90 -16.70
CA GLN A 38 -0.88 -10.02 -16.40
C GLN A 38 -1.37 -8.87 -15.51
N VAL A 39 -2.44 -8.18 -15.95
CA VAL A 39 -3.03 -7.06 -15.20
C VAL A 39 -4.39 -7.42 -14.57
N ALA A 40 -5.07 -8.40 -15.15
CA ALA A 40 -6.34 -8.98 -14.67
C ALA A 40 -6.55 -10.37 -15.27
N GLN A 41 -7.71 -11.00 -15.02
CA GLN A 41 -8.03 -12.27 -15.67
C GLN A 41 -8.15 -12.05 -17.18
N ASP A 42 -7.45 -12.90 -17.94
CA ASP A 42 -7.38 -12.88 -19.41
C ASP A 42 -7.08 -11.49 -20.00
N LEU A 43 -6.21 -10.72 -19.33
CA LEU A 43 -5.79 -9.40 -19.76
C LEU A 43 -4.30 -9.18 -19.44
N TYR A 44 -3.50 -8.99 -20.47
CA TYR A 44 -2.06 -8.87 -20.41
C TYR A 44 -1.62 -7.58 -21.08
N VAL A 45 -0.80 -6.78 -20.41
CA VAL A 45 -0.25 -5.54 -20.96
C VAL A 45 1.06 -5.81 -21.68
N ARG A 46 1.37 -4.98 -22.68
CA ARG A 46 2.64 -5.01 -23.40
C ARG A 46 3.82 -4.83 -22.44
N ASN A 47 4.90 -5.61 -22.62
CA ASN A 47 6.00 -5.67 -21.65
C ASN A 47 6.77 -4.35 -21.45
N ASP A 48 6.84 -3.49 -22.47
CA ASP A 48 7.51 -2.19 -22.39
C ASP A 48 6.71 -1.13 -21.60
N MET A 49 5.52 -1.49 -21.10
CA MET A 49 4.71 -0.63 -20.24
C MET A 49 5.47 -0.24 -18.97
N LYS A 50 6.27 -1.17 -18.43
CA LYS A 50 7.12 -0.90 -17.27
C LYS A 50 8.04 0.30 -17.55
N ASP A 51 8.76 0.27 -18.66
CA ASP A 51 9.71 1.34 -19.02
C ASP A 51 9.00 2.68 -19.21
N SER A 52 7.81 2.64 -19.83
CA SER A 52 6.96 3.82 -20.03
C SER A 52 6.51 4.44 -18.70
N ILE A 53 6.14 3.63 -17.70
CA ILE A 53 5.76 4.10 -16.36
C ILE A 53 6.94 4.82 -15.69
N TYR A 54 8.13 4.19 -15.65
CA TYR A 54 9.29 4.81 -15.00
C TYR A 54 9.76 6.07 -15.74
N LEU A 55 9.67 6.08 -17.07
CA LEU A 55 9.96 7.26 -17.89
C LEU A 55 9.05 8.43 -17.52
N LYS A 56 7.74 8.18 -17.44
CA LYS A 56 6.75 9.19 -17.05
C LYS A 56 6.95 9.70 -15.63
N ILE A 57 7.30 8.82 -14.69
CA ILE A 57 7.63 9.25 -13.32
C ILE A 57 8.83 10.20 -13.35
N ARG A 58 9.89 9.83 -14.07
CA ARG A 58 11.12 10.64 -14.19
C ARG A 58 10.87 12.00 -14.83
N GLU A 59 10.00 12.05 -15.83
CA GLU A 59 9.70 13.26 -16.62
C GLU A 59 8.52 14.07 -16.06
N SER A 60 7.88 13.59 -14.99
CA SER A 60 6.74 14.28 -14.39
C SER A 60 7.13 15.64 -13.80
N ASP A 61 6.30 16.64 -14.06
CA ASP A 61 6.48 17.98 -13.51
C ASP A 61 6.39 17.96 -11.98
N LEU A 62 7.21 18.78 -11.33
CA LEU A 62 7.07 19.06 -9.91
C LEU A 62 6.00 20.14 -9.67
N TYR A 63 5.25 20.01 -8.58
CA TYR A 63 4.38 21.09 -8.11
C TYR A 63 5.18 22.36 -7.87
N SER A 64 4.62 23.52 -8.24
CA SER A 64 5.28 24.82 -8.08
C SER A 64 5.62 25.13 -6.61
N ASN A 65 4.71 24.82 -5.69
CA ASN A 65 4.81 25.15 -4.28
C ASN A 65 5.22 23.94 -3.43
N LEU A 66 6.14 24.18 -2.49
CA LEU A 66 6.52 23.18 -1.49
C LEU A 66 5.42 23.14 -0.42
N LYS A 67 4.66 22.05 -0.41
CA LYS A 67 3.66 21.75 0.61
C LYS A 67 3.52 20.24 0.76
N TYR A 68 2.93 19.82 1.85
CA TYR A 68 2.62 18.41 2.04
C TYR A 68 1.62 17.91 0.98
N LYS A 69 2.04 16.89 0.23
CA LYS A 69 1.20 16.08 -0.65
C LYS A 69 1.57 14.61 -0.55
N TYR A 70 0.58 13.75 -0.37
CA TYR A 70 0.79 12.31 -0.47
C TYR A 70 1.17 11.96 -1.92
N SER A 71 2.11 11.04 -2.11
CA SER A 71 2.62 10.67 -3.45
C SER A 71 3.07 9.23 -3.45
N ASP A 72 2.57 8.43 -4.39
CA ASP A 72 2.95 7.02 -4.51
C ASP A 72 4.23 6.82 -5.35
N LEU A 73 4.61 7.83 -6.15
CA LEU A 73 5.67 7.71 -7.14
C LEU A 73 7.05 7.30 -6.57
N PRO A 74 7.50 7.82 -5.41
CA PRO A 74 8.77 7.40 -4.82
C PRO A 74 8.87 5.89 -4.55
N TYR A 75 7.74 5.23 -4.25
CA TYR A 75 7.74 3.81 -3.93
C TYR A 75 7.89 2.91 -5.17
N TYR A 76 7.52 3.38 -6.36
CA TYR A 76 7.88 2.71 -7.62
C TYR A 76 9.41 2.63 -7.75
N ILE A 77 10.08 3.76 -7.54
CA ILE A 77 11.54 3.88 -7.62
C ILE A 77 12.21 3.02 -6.54
N LEU A 78 11.67 3.00 -5.32
CA LEU A 78 12.19 2.16 -4.24
C LEU A 78 12.14 0.67 -4.59
N LYS A 79 11.03 0.20 -5.19
CA LYS A 79 10.95 -1.18 -5.69
C LYS A 79 12.04 -1.45 -6.71
N GLU A 80 12.19 -0.59 -7.70
CA GLU A 80 13.19 -0.78 -8.74
C GLU A 80 14.62 -0.82 -8.17
N TYR A 81 14.93 0.08 -7.22
CA TYR A 81 16.20 0.08 -6.51
C TYR A 81 16.45 -1.25 -5.79
N LEU A 82 15.46 -1.74 -5.02
CA LEU A 82 15.59 -3.00 -4.28
C LEU A 82 15.83 -4.18 -5.21
N GLU A 83 15.06 -4.29 -6.31
CA GLU A 83 15.23 -5.38 -7.28
C GLU A 83 16.60 -5.33 -7.98
N ARG A 84 17.07 -4.13 -8.34
CA ARG A 84 18.39 -3.94 -8.96
C ARG A 84 19.54 -4.21 -8.00
N TYR A 85 19.39 -3.83 -6.73
CA TYR A 85 20.41 -4.01 -5.70
C TYR A 85 20.54 -5.48 -5.28
N TYR A 86 19.41 -6.13 -4.98
CA TYR A 86 19.40 -7.53 -4.55
C TYR A 86 19.42 -8.55 -5.70
N LYS A 87 19.23 -8.10 -6.94
CA LYS A 87 19.11 -8.98 -8.14
C LYS A 87 18.01 -10.04 -7.98
N GLU A 88 16.93 -9.68 -7.28
CA GLU A 88 15.82 -10.56 -6.94
C GLU A 88 14.50 -9.77 -7.03
N PRO A 89 13.40 -10.37 -7.55
CA PRO A 89 12.10 -9.72 -7.57
C PRO A 89 11.61 -9.36 -6.15
N LEU A 90 10.95 -8.20 -6.01
CA LEU A 90 10.55 -7.68 -4.70
C LEU A 90 9.71 -8.70 -3.92
N GLN A 91 8.76 -9.37 -4.58
CA GLN A 91 7.88 -10.35 -3.97
C GLN A 91 8.64 -11.53 -3.36
N THR A 92 9.73 -11.98 -4.01
CA THR A 92 10.56 -13.08 -3.51
C THR A 92 11.43 -12.59 -2.34
N LEU A 93 12.01 -11.39 -2.48
CA LEU A 93 12.84 -10.75 -1.47
C LEU A 93 12.10 -10.61 -0.14
N VAL A 94 10.93 -9.98 -0.14
CA VAL A 94 10.16 -9.76 1.11
C VAL A 94 9.59 -11.06 1.66
N GLN A 95 9.21 -12.01 0.80
CA GLN A 95 8.69 -13.29 1.26
C GLN A 95 9.76 -14.07 2.03
N ASN A 96 10.99 -14.09 1.52
CA ASN A 96 12.09 -14.87 2.11
C ASN A 96 12.76 -14.15 3.28
N LYS A 97 12.92 -12.83 3.20
CA LYS A 97 13.64 -12.07 4.25
C LYS A 97 12.78 -11.60 5.41
N LEU A 98 11.46 -11.51 5.22
CA LEU A 98 10.56 -10.95 6.24
C LEU A 98 9.34 -11.83 6.51
N TYR A 99 8.51 -12.10 5.50
CA TYR A 99 7.19 -12.71 5.75
C TYR A 99 7.27 -14.15 6.25
N LYS A 100 8.09 -15.01 5.62
CA LYS A 100 8.28 -16.39 6.10
C LYS A 100 8.96 -16.43 7.48
N PRO A 101 10.10 -15.73 7.72
CA PRO A 101 10.76 -15.76 9.02
C PRO A 101 9.89 -15.29 10.20
N ILE A 102 9.05 -14.27 10.00
CA ILE A 102 8.15 -13.76 11.06
C ILE A 102 6.87 -14.61 11.22
N GLY A 103 6.68 -15.64 10.39
CA GLY A 103 5.50 -16.50 10.39
C GLY A 103 4.25 -15.85 9.77
N ALA A 104 4.42 -14.84 8.92
CA ALA A 104 3.37 -14.16 8.16
C ALA A 104 3.11 -14.84 6.79
N TYR A 105 2.68 -16.10 6.82
CA TYR A 105 2.56 -16.94 5.61
C TYR A 105 1.43 -16.55 4.64
N ARG A 106 0.44 -15.78 5.09
CA ARG A 106 -0.66 -15.23 4.29
C ARG A 106 -0.37 -13.85 3.72
N THR A 107 0.69 -13.18 4.19
CA THR A 107 1.18 -11.95 3.57
C THR A 107 1.96 -12.27 2.29
N THR A 108 1.48 -11.79 1.14
CA THR A 108 2.11 -12.04 -0.16
C THR A 108 1.68 -11.02 -1.22
N PHE A 109 2.54 -10.82 -2.22
CA PHE A 109 2.08 -10.37 -3.54
C PHE A 109 1.56 -11.57 -4.34
N LEU A 110 0.84 -11.33 -5.44
CA LEU A 110 0.36 -12.36 -6.37
C LEU A 110 -0.37 -13.52 -5.65
N PRO A 111 -1.46 -13.24 -4.92
CA PRO A 111 -2.07 -14.20 -4.01
C PRO A 111 -2.59 -15.47 -4.70
N LEU A 112 -2.95 -15.39 -6.00
CA LEU A 112 -3.40 -16.53 -6.80
C LEU A 112 -2.33 -17.60 -7.02
N GLU A 113 -1.05 -17.28 -6.83
CA GLU A 113 0.03 -18.28 -6.86
C GLU A 113 0.07 -19.16 -5.60
N LYS A 114 -0.65 -18.76 -4.54
CA LYS A 114 -0.59 -19.42 -3.22
C LYS A 114 -1.93 -19.82 -2.66
N PHE A 115 -2.99 -19.12 -3.03
CA PHE A 115 -4.31 -19.28 -2.44
C PHE A 115 -5.36 -19.41 -3.53
N SER A 116 -6.31 -20.30 -3.29
CA SER A 116 -7.51 -20.40 -4.09
C SER A 116 -8.36 -19.13 -3.95
N LEU A 117 -9.16 -18.86 -4.99
CA LEU A 117 -9.95 -17.63 -5.10
C LEU A 117 -10.94 -17.42 -3.93
N ASP A 118 -11.45 -18.50 -3.33
CA ASP A 118 -12.35 -18.47 -2.15
C ASP A 118 -11.69 -17.95 -0.86
N LYS A 119 -10.35 -17.88 -0.83
CA LYS A 119 -9.59 -17.31 0.29
C LYS A 119 -9.24 -15.84 0.09
N ILE A 120 -9.64 -15.26 -1.03
CA ILE A 120 -9.30 -13.87 -1.41
C ILE A 120 -10.60 -13.09 -1.54
N THR A 121 -10.64 -11.88 -1.01
CA THR A 121 -11.81 -10.99 -1.14
C THR A 121 -11.68 -10.16 -2.43
N PRO A 122 -12.74 -10.02 -3.24
CA PRO A 122 -12.70 -9.18 -4.45
C PRO A 122 -12.72 -7.70 -4.10
N THR A 123 -12.00 -6.84 -4.81
CA THR A 123 -11.83 -5.44 -4.36
C THR A 123 -12.73 -4.44 -5.05
N GLU A 124 -13.20 -4.69 -6.28
CA GLU A 124 -14.05 -3.78 -7.05
C GLU A 124 -14.72 -4.53 -8.23
N ILE A 125 -15.88 -4.06 -8.69
CA ILE A 125 -16.37 -4.34 -10.05
C ILE A 125 -15.93 -3.16 -10.93
N ASP A 126 -14.83 -3.34 -11.65
CA ASP A 126 -14.16 -2.29 -12.41
C ASP A 126 -14.87 -2.05 -13.74
N HIS A 127 -15.34 -0.81 -13.94
CA HIS A 127 -16.06 -0.36 -15.14
C HIS A 127 -15.34 0.76 -15.90
N TYR A 128 -14.07 1.02 -15.59
CA TYR A 128 -13.31 2.14 -16.16
C TYR A 128 -11.91 1.77 -16.65
N PHE A 129 -11.37 0.62 -16.23
CA PHE A 129 -10.09 0.11 -16.70
C PHE A 129 -10.18 -1.34 -17.16
N ARG A 130 -10.25 -2.31 -16.24
CA ARG A 130 -10.14 -3.75 -16.59
C ARG A 130 -11.47 -4.36 -17.02
N MET A 131 -12.57 -3.62 -16.88
CA MET A 131 -13.92 -4.00 -17.32
C MET A 131 -14.39 -5.35 -16.76
N GLN A 132 -14.02 -5.65 -15.51
CA GLN A 132 -14.30 -6.93 -14.86
C GLN A 132 -14.28 -6.83 -13.34
N LYS A 133 -14.79 -7.86 -12.67
CA LYS A 133 -14.64 -8.02 -11.22
C LYS A 133 -13.17 -8.27 -10.88
N ILE A 134 -12.60 -7.40 -10.05
CA ILE A 134 -11.22 -7.52 -9.58
C ILE A 134 -11.19 -8.49 -8.39
N HIS A 135 -10.70 -9.71 -8.62
CA HIS A 135 -10.64 -10.77 -7.61
C HIS A 135 -9.33 -11.55 -7.76
N GLY A 136 -8.46 -11.46 -6.75
CA GLY A 136 -7.12 -12.08 -6.82
C GLY A 136 -6.04 -11.24 -7.50
N PHE A 137 -6.42 -10.08 -8.05
CA PHE A 137 -5.51 -9.10 -8.65
C PHE A 137 -5.48 -7.83 -7.80
N VAL A 138 -4.34 -7.12 -7.82
CA VAL A 138 -4.21 -5.85 -7.10
C VAL A 138 -5.26 -4.84 -7.55
N HIS A 139 -5.86 -4.11 -6.61
CA HIS A 139 -6.84 -3.07 -6.92
C HIS A 139 -6.19 -1.92 -7.71
N ASP A 140 -5.06 -1.41 -7.23
CA ASP A 140 -4.34 -0.27 -7.81
C ASP A 140 -3.96 -0.49 -9.27
N GLN A 141 -4.33 0.46 -10.13
CA GLN A 141 -4.19 0.34 -11.58
C GLN A 141 -2.71 0.40 -12.00
N GLY A 142 -1.89 1.22 -11.35
CA GLY A 142 -0.46 1.34 -11.67
C GLY A 142 0.33 0.10 -11.27
N ALA A 143 0.04 -0.48 -10.10
CA ALA A 143 0.60 -1.75 -9.68
C ALA A 143 0.13 -2.91 -10.57
N ALA A 144 -1.12 -2.89 -11.05
CA ALA A 144 -1.62 -3.87 -12.01
C ALA A 144 -0.80 -3.85 -13.31
N LEU A 145 -0.52 -2.65 -13.85
CA LEU A 145 0.34 -2.48 -15.04
C LEU A 145 1.78 -2.96 -14.85
N LEU A 146 2.24 -3.11 -13.60
CA LEU A 146 3.54 -3.68 -13.24
C LEU A 146 3.46 -5.19 -12.92
N GLY A 147 2.35 -5.83 -13.25
CA GLY A 147 2.13 -7.26 -13.01
C GLY A 147 1.79 -7.58 -11.56
N GLY A 148 1.23 -6.63 -10.81
CA GLY A 148 0.72 -6.87 -9.45
C GLY A 148 1.73 -6.69 -8.32
N VAL A 149 3.00 -6.44 -8.62
CA VAL A 149 4.06 -6.20 -7.62
C VAL A 149 4.56 -4.77 -7.74
N SER A 150 4.27 -3.93 -6.74
CA SER A 150 4.78 -2.57 -6.65
C SER A 150 5.19 -2.19 -5.22
N GLY A 151 5.97 -1.13 -5.07
CA GLY A 151 6.39 -0.64 -3.75
C GLY A 151 5.29 0.11 -3.00
N HIS A 152 4.30 0.68 -3.71
CA HIS A 152 3.17 1.42 -3.12
C HIS A 152 1.92 0.56 -2.90
N ALA A 153 1.77 -0.54 -3.63
CA ALA A 153 0.57 -1.37 -3.62
C ALA A 153 0.84 -2.80 -4.10
N GLY A 154 -0.13 -3.71 -3.91
CA GLY A 154 -0.07 -5.10 -4.41
C GLY A 154 -0.01 -6.18 -3.32
N LEU A 155 0.10 -5.77 -2.05
CA LEU A 155 0.19 -6.71 -0.94
C LEU A 155 -1.20 -7.21 -0.51
N PHE A 156 -1.34 -8.52 -0.37
CA PHE A 156 -2.49 -9.19 0.23
C PHE A 156 -2.08 -9.79 1.57
N SER A 157 -2.96 -9.74 2.56
CA SER A 157 -2.70 -10.29 3.89
C SER A 157 -4.00 -10.48 4.69
N ASN A 158 -3.88 -10.95 5.93
CA ASN A 158 -4.94 -10.98 6.94
C ASN A 158 -4.51 -10.21 8.21
N ALA A 159 -5.45 -10.02 9.14
CA ALA A 159 -5.20 -9.19 10.31
C ALA A 159 -4.08 -9.76 11.20
N ASN A 160 -4.03 -11.09 11.37
CA ASN A 160 -3.01 -11.75 12.19
C ASN A 160 -1.59 -11.53 11.63
N ASP A 161 -1.39 -11.69 10.33
CA ASP A 161 -0.06 -11.54 9.75
C ASP A 161 0.42 -10.08 9.73
N ILE A 162 -0.49 -9.12 9.51
CA ILE A 162 -0.16 -7.72 9.69
C ILE A 162 0.13 -7.40 11.16
N ALA A 163 -0.61 -7.98 12.11
CA ALA A 163 -0.34 -7.81 13.53
C ALA A 163 1.07 -8.27 13.91
N LYS A 164 1.57 -9.40 13.38
CA LYS A 164 2.96 -9.84 13.59
C LYS A 164 3.97 -8.80 13.11
N ILE A 165 3.76 -8.23 11.92
CA ILE A 165 4.66 -7.21 11.35
C ILE A 165 4.62 -5.92 12.20
N MET A 166 3.42 -5.46 12.57
CA MET A 166 3.27 -4.28 13.41
C MET A 166 3.81 -4.50 14.82
N GLN A 167 3.65 -5.70 15.39
CA GLN A 167 4.25 -6.10 16.66
C GLN A 167 5.77 -6.07 16.59
N MET A 168 6.37 -6.51 15.47
CA MET A 168 7.81 -6.38 15.25
C MET A 168 8.26 -4.93 15.24
N PHE A 169 7.48 -4.01 14.64
CA PHE A 169 7.79 -2.58 14.73
C PHE A 169 7.64 -2.05 16.15
N LEU A 170 6.57 -2.43 16.87
CA LEU A 170 6.31 -2.04 18.25
C LEU A 170 7.45 -2.49 19.19
N TRP A 171 7.92 -3.72 19.04
CA TRP A 171 9.08 -4.26 19.76
C TRP A 171 10.43 -3.84 19.15
N ASN A 172 10.51 -2.60 18.66
CA ASN A 172 11.73 -1.96 18.17
C ASN A 172 12.51 -2.81 17.15
N GLY A 173 11.77 -3.52 16.29
CA GLY A 173 12.29 -4.28 15.18
C GLY A 173 12.63 -5.73 15.51
N SER A 174 12.28 -6.18 16.71
CA SER A 174 12.50 -7.55 17.18
C SER A 174 11.19 -8.34 17.20
N TYR A 175 11.27 -9.63 16.89
CA TYR A 175 10.14 -10.56 16.99
C TYR A 175 10.66 -11.98 17.08
N GLY A 176 10.16 -12.79 18.02
CA GLY A 176 10.53 -14.21 18.15
C GLY A 176 12.05 -14.44 18.24
N ASN A 177 12.72 -13.81 19.22
CA ASN A 177 14.17 -13.88 19.45
C ASN A 177 15.07 -13.42 18.29
N TYR A 178 14.52 -12.79 17.24
CA TYR A 178 15.28 -12.29 16.10
C TYR A 178 15.13 -10.77 15.93
N GLN A 179 16.22 -10.10 15.58
CA GLN A 179 16.23 -8.66 15.26
C GLN A 179 16.15 -8.47 13.74
N TYR A 180 14.98 -8.06 13.25
CA TYR A 180 14.72 -7.81 11.83
C TYR A 180 15.20 -6.43 11.39
N ILE A 181 14.93 -5.41 12.19
CA ILE A 181 15.25 -4.00 11.88
C ILE A 181 15.93 -3.41 13.11
N LYS A 182 17.04 -2.68 12.95
CA LYS A 182 17.71 -2.05 14.11
C LYS A 182 16.77 -1.03 14.77
N PRO A 183 16.72 -0.93 16.11
CA PRO A 183 15.89 0.07 16.81
C PRO A 183 16.13 1.51 16.29
N LYS A 184 17.40 1.88 16.05
CA LYS A 184 17.76 3.18 15.47
C LYS A 184 17.11 3.43 14.11
N THR A 185 16.96 2.40 13.26
CA THR A 185 16.30 2.54 11.96
C THR A 185 14.80 2.79 12.13
N LEU A 186 14.12 2.09 13.03
CA LEU A 186 12.71 2.35 13.30
C LEU A 186 12.48 3.72 13.91
N HIS A 187 13.35 4.16 14.81
CA HIS A 187 13.29 5.51 15.36
C HIS A 187 13.36 6.56 14.23
N LEU A 188 14.32 6.44 13.30
CA LEU A 188 14.39 7.33 12.13
C LEU A 188 13.11 7.30 11.28
N PHE A 189 12.50 6.13 11.09
CA PHE A 189 11.26 6.01 10.30
C PHE A 189 10.04 6.61 11.02
N ASN A 190 10.03 6.58 12.35
CA ASN A 190 8.96 7.13 13.17
C ASN A 190 9.14 8.62 13.52
N THR A 191 10.30 9.23 13.22
CA THR A 191 10.56 10.65 13.44
C THR A 191 9.71 11.54 12.52
N CYS A 192 9.05 12.54 13.09
CA CYS A 192 8.37 13.59 12.34
C CYS A 192 9.35 14.70 11.92
N TYR A 193 9.99 14.55 10.75
CA TYR A 193 11.03 15.49 10.32
C TYR A 193 10.56 16.90 9.97
N PHE A 194 9.28 17.05 9.64
CA PHE A 194 8.71 18.29 9.12
C PHE A 194 7.49 18.74 9.95
N CYS A 195 7.44 18.37 11.23
CA CYS A 195 6.34 18.73 12.13
C CYS A 195 6.15 20.24 12.24
N GLU A 196 7.24 21.03 12.31
CA GLU A 196 7.18 22.50 12.33
C GLU A 196 6.64 23.12 11.02
N SER A 197 6.54 22.32 9.95
CA SER A 197 5.95 22.71 8.67
C SER A 197 4.55 22.10 8.46
N ASP A 198 3.88 21.71 9.55
CA ASP A 198 2.56 21.08 9.54
C ASP A 198 2.53 19.77 8.71
N VAL A 199 3.59 18.97 8.84
CA VAL A 199 3.73 17.68 8.16
C VAL A 199 3.98 16.56 9.16
N ARG A 200 2.89 15.96 9.65
CA ARG A 200 2.87 14.85 10.61
C ARG A 200 3.43 13.50 10.12
N ARG A 201 4.18 13.42 9.04
CA ARG A 201 4.62 12.13 8.47
C ARG A 201 5.98 11.70 9.01
N GLY A 202 6.13 10.40 9.22
CA GLY A 202 7.43 9.75 9.30
C GLY A 202 7.95 9.36 7.91
N VAL A 203 9.05 8.61 7.88
CA VAL A 203 9.51 7.97 6.64
C VAL A 203 8.71 6.69 6.47
N GLY A 204 7.75 6.69 5.54
CA GLY A 204 6.86 5.55 5.28
C GLY A 204 5.65 5.43 6.22
N PHE A 205 5.70 6.03 7.41
CA PHE A 205 4.60 5.99 8.36
C PHE A 205 3.75 7.27 8.39
N ASP A 206 2.45 7.08 8.60
CA ASP A 206 1.56 8.09 9.14
C ASP A 206 1.82 8.25 10.63
N LYS A 207 1.71 9.47 11.14
CA LYS A 207 1.68 9.78 12.58
C LYS A 207 0.36 10.48 12.95
N PRO A 208 0.02 10.65 14.24
CA PRO A 208 -1.23 11.31 14.63
C PRO A 208 -1.32 12.74 14.12
N GLN A 209 -2.54 13.27 14.08
CA GLN A 209 -2.78 14.68 13.79
C GLN A 209 -2.00 15.62 14.70
N LEU A 210 -1.62 16.78 14.16
CA LEU A 210 -1.05 17.89 14.93
C LEU A 210 -2.14 18.79 15.53
N ASP A 211 -3.29 18.88 14.84
CA ASP A 211 -4.49 19.61 15.26
C ASP A 211 -5.69 18.64 15.43
N ASP A 212 -6.93 19.13 15.33
CA ASP A 212 -8.15 18.34 15.61
C ASP A 212 -8.47 17.26 14.56
N VAL A 213 -7.93 17.37 13.33
CA VAL A 213 -8.32 16.50 12.21
C VAL A 213 -7.17 15.60 11.75
N GLY A 214 -7.38 14.29 11.75
CA GLY A 214 -6.45 13.35 11.15
C GLY A 214 -6.84 11.88 11.19
N PRO A 215 -5.85 10.97 11.11
CA PRO A 215 -6.10 9.56 10.84
C PRO A 215 -6.39 8.74 12.11
N THR A 216 -6.28 9.35 13.30
CA THR A 216 -6.50 8.67 14.60
C THR A 216 -7.65 9.32 15.36
N CYS A 217 -8.01 8.76 16.51
CA CYS A 217 -9.00 9.32 17.44
C CYS A 217 -8.61 10.68 18.07
N GLY A 218 -7.38 11.16 17.86
CA GLY A 218 -6.85 12.34 18.58
C GLY A 218 -6.47 12.06 20.04
N CYS A 219 -6.55 10.80 20.44
CA CYS A 219 -6.34 10.31 21.79
C CYS A 219 -5.08 9.43 21.93
N VAL A 220 -4.19 9.47 20.93
CA VAL A 220 -2.99 8.60 20.87
C VAL A 220 -1.71 9.43 20.90
N SER A 221 -0.62 8.84 21.37
CA SER A 221 0.68 9.52 21.47
C SER A 221 1.27 9.85 20.09
N MET A 222 2.02 10.96 19.99
CA MET A 222 2.84 11.28 18.81
C MET A 222 3.97 10.28 18.55
N ASN A 223 4.27 9.40 19.52
CA ASN A 223 5.16 8.24 19.31
C ASN A 223 4.48 7.12 18.53
N SER A 224 3.16 7.10 18.45
CA SER A 224 2.41 6.12 17.66
C SER A 224 2.54 6.36 16.15
N PHE A 225 2.32 5.30 15.38
CA PHE A 225 2.51 5.31 13.94
C PHE A 225 1.70 4.22 13.25
N GLY A 226 1.46 4.40 11.95
CA GLY A 226 0.73 3.42 11.17
C GLY A 226 0.55 3.82 9.72
N HIS A 227 -0.47 3.28 9.07
CA HIS A 227 -0.93 3.74 7.76
C HIS A 227 -2.37 3.28 7.50
N SER A 228 -3.07 4.01 6.62
CA SER A 228 -4.38 3.61 6.08
C SER A 228 -4.27 3.12 4.64
N GLY A 229 -5.16 2.23 4.20
CA GLY A 229 -5.15 1.72 2.83
C GLY A 229 -6.36 2.15 2.01
N PHE A 230 -6.17 2.26 0.69
CA PHE A 230 -7.25 2.61 -0.24
C PHE A 230 -8.40 1.60 -0.27
N THR A 231 -8.23 0.35 0.19
CA THR A 231 -9.36 -0.60 0.31
C THR A 231 -10.12 -0.47 1.65
N GLY A 232 -9.68 0.43 2.52
CA GLY A 232 -10.33 0.74 3.81
C GLY A 232 -9.61 0.11 5.01
N THR A 233 -8.39 -0.37 4.80
CA THR A 233 -7.57 -0.97 5.84
C THR A 233 -6.92 0.10 6.71
N PHE A 234 -6.47 -0.31 7.89
CA PHE A 234 -5.76 0.50 8.86
C PHE A 234 -4.91 -0.41 9.74
N ALA A 235 -3.66 -0.03 9.93
CA ALA A 235 -2.73 -0.70 10.82
C ALA A 235 -2.00 0.38 11.62
N TRP A 236 -2.06 0.30 12.95
CA TRP A 236 -1.50 1.29 13.86
C TRP A 236 -0.82 0.60 15.02
N ALA A 237 0.31 1.14 15.46
CA ALA A 237 1.02 0.73 16.66
C ALA A 237 1.27 1.94 17.55
N ASP A 238 1.06 1.77 18.85
CA ASP A 238 1.37 2.78 19.86
C ASP A 238 2.37 2.22 20.86
N PRO A 239 3.63 2.66 20.81
CA PRO A 239 4.66 2.27 21.78
C PRO A 239 4.36 2.66 23.21
N ASP A 240 3.61 3.74 23.43
CA ASP A 240 3.41 4.28 24.78
C ASP A 240 2.36 3.44 25.54
N GLU A 241 1.36 2.92 24.81
CA GLU A 241 0.29 2.05 25.36
C GLU A 241 0.51 0.55 25.05
N GLU A 242 1.60 0.22 24.35
CA GLU A 242 1.92 -1.14 23.86
C GLU A 242 0.81 -1.81 23.02
N ILE A 243 0.06 -1.01 22.24
CA ILE A 243 -1.09 -1.47 21.44
C ILE A 243 -0.72 -1.65 19.98
N VAL A 244 -1.26 -2.71 19.37
CA VAL A 244 -1.37 -2.86 17.91
C VAL A 244 -2.83 -2.96 17.51
N TYR A 245 -3.31 -2.01 16.70
CA TYR A 245 -4.66 -1.99 16.15
C TYR A 245 -4.66 -2.27 14.65
N ILE A 246 -5.24 -3.41 14.25
CA ILE A 246 -5.41 -3.81 12.85
C ILE A 246 -6.90 -3.85 12.50
N PHE A 247 -7.30 -3.07 11.51
CA PHE A 247 -8.63 -3.08 10.92
C PHE A 247 -8.52 -3.35 9.43
N LEU A 248 -9.06 -4.48 8.97
CA LEU A 248 -9.10 -4.81 7.55
C LEU A 248 -10.54 -4.78 7.06
N SER A 249 -10.77 -3.96 6.04
CA SER A 249 -12.03 -3.91 5.32
C SER A 249 -11.76 -3.94 3.82
N ASN A 250 -12.84 -4.01 3.07
CA ASN A 250 -12.82 -3.97 1.63
C ASN A 250 -13.94 -3.06 1.13
N ARG A 251 -13.92 -1.81 1.59
CA ARG A 251 -15.02 -0.86 1.32
C ARG A 251 -15.23 -0.60 -0.16
N THR A 252 -14.19 -0.80 -0.98
CA THR A 252 -14.21 -0.55 -2.42
C THR A 252 -15.02 -1.59 -3.20
N TYR A 253 -15.53 -2.62 -2.53
CA TYR A 253 -16.43 -3.59 -3.14
C TYR A 253 -17.89 -3.30 -2.76
N PRO A 254 -18.82 -3.26 -3.74
CA PRO A 254 -18.60 -3.48 -5.17
C PRO A 254 -18.02 -2.28 -5.92
N THR A 255 -18.08 -1.06 -5.38
CA THR A 255 -17.59 0.16 -6.03
C THR A 255 -16.60 0.94 -5.17
N ALA A 256 -15.58 1.56 -5.78
CA ALA A 256 -14.59 2.36 -5.06
C ALA A 256 -15.16 3.65 -4.42
N ASP A 257 -16.37 4.06 -4.83
CA ASP A 257 -17.05 5.28 -4.37
C ASP A 257 -17.57 5.20 -2.93
N ASN A 258 -17.63 4.01 -2.34
CA ASN A 258 -18.10 3.85 -0.97
C ASN A 258 -17.15 4.54 0.03
N LYS A 259 -17.67 5.59 0.67
CA LYS A 259 -16.96 6.40 1.66
C LYS A 259 -17.43 6.19 3.10
N SER A 260 -18.31 5.23 3.36
CA SER A 260 -18.94 5.05 4.70
C SER A 260 -17.92 4.95 5.85
N ILE A 261 -16.80 4.26 5.66
CA ILE A 261 -15.73 4.18 6.69
C ILE A 261 -15.08 5.54 6.98
N ILE A 262 -14.98 6.39 5.98
CA ILE A 262 -14.38 7.73 6.08
C ILE A 262 -15.40 8.70 6.66
N ASP A 263 -16.61 8.74 6.08
CA ASP A 263 -17.66 9.69 6.45
C ASP A 263 -18.16 9.50 7.90
N ASN A 264 -18.08 8.27 8.42
CA ASN A 264 -18.48 7.95 9.80
C ASN A 264 -17.30 7.81 10.76
N ASN A 265 -16.08 8.18 10.38
CA ASN A 265 -14.87 8.07 11.22
C ASN A 265 -14.64 6.68 11.86
N LEU A 266 -15.21 5.62 11.29
CA LEU A 266 -15.37 4.32 11.94
C LEU A 266 -14.05 3.78 12.55
N ARG A 267 -12.93 3.97 11.84
CA ARG A 267 -11.61 3.51 12.30
C ARG A 267 -11.12 4.26 13.53
N SER A 268 -11.29 5.58 13.55
CA SER A 268 -10.88 6.45 14.65
C SER A 268 -11.81 6.26 15.85
N ASP A 269 -13.10 6.05 15.63
CA ASP A 269 -14.06 5.79 16.71
C ASP A 269 -13.77 4.44 17.40
N ILE A 270 -13.52 3.39 16.61
CA ILE A 270 -13.07 2.10 17.17
C ILE A 270 -11.75 2.27 17.93
N GLN A 271 -10.80 3.03 17.38
CA GLN A 271 -9.53 3.31 18.08
C GLN A 271 -9.79 4.01 19.42
N GLY A 272 -10.68 4.99 19.48
CA GLY A 272 -11.05 5.67 20.72
C GLY A 272 -11.64 4.72 21.75
N ILE A 273 -12.53 3.82 21.35
CA ILE A 273 -13.11 2.80 22.23
C ILE A 273 -12.03 1.84 22.77
N ILE A 274 -11.07 1.42 21.93
CA ILE A 274 -9.95 0.59 22.36
C ILE A 274 -9.18 1.29 23.48
N TYR A 275 -8.84 2.57 23.32
CA TYR A 275 -8.08 3.32 24.32
C TYR A 275 -8.88 3.59 25.60
N GLN A 276 -10.19 3.84 25.50
CA GLN A 276 -11.07 3.96 26.66
C GLN A 276 -11.22 2.67 27.46
N SER A 277 -10.92 1.51 26.85
CA SER A 277 -11.01 0.20 27.49
C SER A 277 -9.74 -0.25 28.19
N ILE A 278 -8.66 0.53 28.11
CA ILE A 278 -7.42 0.26 28.85
C ILE A 278 -7.72 0.55 30.33
N GLU A 279 -7.57 -0.46 31.18
CA GLU A 279 -7.64 -0.33 32.65
C GLU A 279 -6.22 -0.20 33.21
N ASP A 280 -6.04 0.65 34.22
CA ASP A 280 -4.77 0.87 34.94
C ASP A 280 -4.33 -0.35 35.79
#